data_AF-A0A1M5M139-F1
#
_entry.id   AF-A0A1M5M139-F1
#
_cell.length_a   1.000
_cell.length_b   1.000
_cell.length_c   1.000
_cell.angle_alpha   90.00
_cell.angle_beta   90.00
_cell.angle_gamma   90.00
#
_symmetry.space_group_name_H-M   'P 1'
#
loop_
_entity.id
_entity.type
_entity.pdbx_description
1 polymer ?
#
loop_
_entity_poly.entity_id
_entity_poly.type
_entity_poly.pdbx_seq_one_letter_code
_entity_poly.pdbx_strand_id
1 'polypeptide(L)'
;MNQQGPDYQNYSLEELEDALSQLDRERFPERFVELQEWLVKRRDEQPASEKAMDDTYYGEALEPVPKENKLWVWFWQGLLIGVLLLDMLVIFRQGYIPAAWWGEWVFTQVLVYTIALSGAFYAFVSKDNFFSRNLKRRSRSWKFTLAFVPLLFAMFLFPFINYVIPAAGHEFATYNRYEYTTTYKLKTRRKGCHYRADLDAAEGLTSSTICITKRDYDSMAPSGKIEVAGHRSMWGLTVTAYREVP
;
A
#
# COMPACT_ATOMS: atom_id res chain seq x y z
N MET A 1 65.15 1.27 0.56
CA MET A 1 64.39 0.13 1.13
C MET A 1 63.40 -0.31 0.06
N ASN A 2 63.59 -1.48 -0.55
CA ASN A 2 62.66 -2.05 -1.53
C ASN A 2 61.37 -2.44 -0.81
N GLN A 3 60.35 -1.58 -0.86
CA GLN A 3 58.99 -1.97 -0.49
C GLN A 3 58.36 -2.59 -1.73
N GLN A 4 58.32 -3.91 -1.82
CA GLN A 4 57.41 -4.61 -2.73
C GLN A 4 56.00 -4.11 -2.43
N GLY A 5 55.35 -3.51 -3.43
CA GLY A 5 53.97 -3.06 -3.33
C GLY A 5 53.00 -4.25 -3.18
N PRO A 6 51.72 -3.98 -2.87
CA PRO A 6 50.68 -5.00 -2.89
C PRO A 6 50.56 -5.59 -4.31
N ASP A 7 50.40 -6.91 -4.41
CA ASP A 7 50.13 -7.58 -5.69
C ASP A 7 48.62 -7.60 -5.96
N TYR A 8 48.19 -6.75 -6.89
CA TYR A 8 46.78 -6.60 -7.26
C TYR A 8 46.27 -7.68 -8.22
N GLN A 9 47.13 -8.59 -8.71
CA GLN A 9 46.76 -9.61 -9.70
C GLN A 9 45.60 -10.49 -9.24
N ASN A 10 45.54 -10.80 -7.93
CA ASN A 10 44.56 -11.71 -7.36
C ASN A 10 43.35 -11.01 -6.73
N TYR A 11 43.28 -9.69 -6.78
CA TYR A 11 42.19 -8.95 -6.16
C TYR A 11 40.91 -9.12 -6.98
N SER A 12 39.79 -9.31 -6.29
CA SER A 12 38.45 -9.20 -6.86
C SER A 12 38.11 -7.75 -7.18
N LEU A 13 37.06 -7.54 -7.97
CA LEU A 13 36.66 -6.18 -8.40
C LEU A 13 36.28 -5.30 -7.19
N GLU A 14 35.58 -5.87 -6.19
CA GLU A 14 35.22 -5.18 -4.94
C GLU A 14 36.46 -4.80 -4.13
N GLU A 15 37.46 -5.69 -4.03
CA GLU A 15 38.71 -5.42 -3.33
C GLU A 15 39.55 -4.36 -4.03
N LEU A 16 39.53 -4.30 -5.37
CA LEU A 16 40.19 -3.25 -6.14
C LEU A 16 39.51 -1.89 -5.96
N GLU A 17 38.18 -1.84 -5.90
CA GLU A 17 37.40 -0.61 -5.65
C GLU A 17 37.62 -0.10 -4.22
N ASP A 18 37.64 -1.00 -3.23
CA ASP A 18 37.93 -0.66 -1.84
C ASP A 18 39.37 -0.15 -1.68
N ALA A 19 40.35 -0.83 -2.29
CA ALA A 19 41.75 -0.40 -2.29
C ALA A 19 41.94 0.99 -2.94
N LEU A 20 41.22 1.27 -4.03
CA LEU A 20 41.24 2.59 -4.67
C LEU A 20 40.61 3.68 -3.77
N SER A 21 39.58 3.34 -3.00
CA SER A 21 38.90 4.28 -2.10
C SER A 21 39.75 4.68 -0.90
N GLN A 22 40.61 3.77 -0.44
CA GLN A 22 41.49 3.97 0.72
C GLN A 22 42.88 4.48 0.33
N LEU A 23 43.22 4.51 -0.96
CA LEU A 23 44.52 4.98 -1.44
C LEU A 23 44.65 6.51 -1.38
N ASP A 24 45.66 6.96 -0.67
CA ASP A 24 46.10 8.36 -0.70
C ASP A 24 46.79 8.68 -2.04
N ARG A 25 46.03 9.35 -2.90
CA ARG A 25 46.39 9.65 -4.30
C ARG A 25 47.57 10.60 -4.42
N GLU A 26 47.74 11.52 -3.49
CA GLU A 26 48.84 12.50 -3.50
C GLU A 26 50.16 11.84 -3.13
N ARG A 27 50.11 10.82 -2.28
CA ARG A 27 51.28 10.12 -1.76
C ARG A 27 51.76 8.97 -2.65
N PHE A 28 50.86 8.31 -3.37
CA PHE A 28 51.18 7.14 -4.20
C PHE A 28 50.53 7.19 -5.60
N PRO A 29 50.95 8.14 -6.46
CA PRO A 29 50.35 8.32 -7.79
C PRO A 29 50.56 7.12 -8.72
N GLU A 30 51.70 6.42 -8.63
CA GLU A 30 51.98 5.24 -9.46
C GLU A 30 51.04 4.07 -9.14
N ARG A 31 50.71 3.86 -7.86
CA ARG A 31 49.77 2.82 -7.42
C ARG A 31 48.34 3.11 -7.84
N PHE A 32 47.99 4.40 -7.93
CA PHE A 32 46.68 4.81 -8.41
C PHE A 32 46.48 4.43 -9.88
N VAL A 33 47.51 4.64 -10.72
CA VAL A 33 47.48 4.24 -12.13
C VAL A 33 47.39 2.72 -12.27
N GLU A 34 48.21 1.98 -11.50
CA GLU A 34 48.20 0.52 -11.52
C GLU A 34 46.84 -0.08 -11.09
N LEU A 35 46.23 0.45 -10.02
CA LEU A 35 44.89 0.03 -9.57
C LEU A 35 43.82 0.35 -10.61
N GLN A 36 43.90 1.50 -11.29
CA GLN A 36 42.97 1.83 -12.38
C GLN A 36 43.11 0.86 -13.56
N GLU A 37 44.34 0.50 -13.93
CA GLU A 37 44.60 -0.47 -15.00
C GLU A 37 44.03 -1.86 -14.66
N TRP A 38 44.25 -2.33 -13.43
CA TRP A 38 43.69 -3.60 -12.97
C TRP A 38 42.17 -3.59 -12.85
N LEU A 39 41.57 -2.46 -12.44
CA LEU A 39 40.11 -2.29 -12.42
C LEU A 39 39.52 -2.38 -13.82
N VAL A 40 40.10 -1.69 -14.80
CA VAL A 40 39.66 -1.76 -16.20
C VAL A 40 39.81 -3.17 -16.72
N LYS A 41 40.96 -3.81 -16.48
CA LYS A 41 41.22 -5.19 -16.91
C LYS A 41 40.22 -6.19 -16.31
N ARG A 42 39.93 -6.11 -15.00
CA ARG A 42 38.95 -6.98 -14.34
C ARG A 42 37.53 -6.73 -14.84
N ARG A 43 37.17 -5.48 -15.13
CA ARG A 43 35.87 -5.13 -15.73
C ARG A 43 35.75 -5.61 -17.18
N ASP A 44 36.86 -5.75 -17.89
CA ASP A 44 36.89 -6.31 -19.25
C ASP A 44 36.92 -7.84 -19.27
N GLU A 45 37.47 -8.46 -18.23
CA GLU A 45 37.43 -9.92 -18.01
C GLU A 45 36.07 -10.42 -17.49
N GLN A 46 35.19 -9.54 -17.01
CA GLN A 46 33.85 -9.93 -16.58
C GLN A 46 33.05 -10.54 -17.73
N PRO A 47 32.36 -11.68 -17.51
CA PRO A 47 31.53 -12.29 -18.53
C PRO A 47 30.44 -11.31 -18.97
N ALA A 48 30.15 -11.28 -20.28
CA ALA A 48 29.16 -10.36 -20.87
C ALA A 48 27.77 -10.43 -20.21
N SER A 49 27.44 -11.54 -19.53
CA SER A 49 26.24 -11.70 -18.73
C SER A 49 26.19 -10.84 -17.47
N GLU A 50 27.33 -10.55 -16.83
CA GLU A 50 27.42 -9.69 -15.65
C GLU A 50 27.52 -8.21 -16.06
N LYS A 51 28.29 -7.92 -17.11
CA LYS A 51 28.39 -6.57 -17.71
C LYS A 51 27.03 -6.03 -18.16
N ALA A 52 26.22 -6.88 -18.82
CA ALA A 52 24.86 -6.52 -19.23
C ALA A 52 23.89 -6.31 -18.06
N MET A 53 24.19 -6.88 -16.89
CA MET A 53 23.33 -6.83 -15.72
C MET A 53 23.52 -5.55 -14.91
N ASP A 54 24.72 -4.96 -14.95
CA ASP A 54 25.05 -3.72 -14.24
C ASP A 54 24.75 -2.48 -15.10
N ASP A 55 25.04 -2.53 -16.41
CA ASP A 55 24.76 -1.44 -17.35
C ASP A 55 23.25 -1.19 -17.56
N THR A 56 22.39 -2.19 -17.30
CA THR A 56 20.93 -2.04 -17.39
C THR A 56 20.31 -1.31 -16.21
N TYR A 57 21.03 -1.12 -15.10
CA TYR A 57 20.47 -0.51 -13.89
C TYR A 57 20.59 1.03 -13.88
N TYR A 58 21.59 1.61 -14.56
CA TYR A 58 21.83 3.06 -14.54
C TYR A 58 21.94 3.78 -15.91
N GLY A 59 21.86 3.07 -17.05
CA GLY A 59 22.41 3.59 -18.31
C GLY A 59 21.50 4.31 -19.32
N GLU A 60 20.17 4.23 -19.28
CA GLU A 60 19.35 4.81 -20.36
C GLU A 60 18.32 5.83 -19.88
N ALA A 61 18.43 7.04 -20.44
CA ALA A 61 17.47 8.12 -20.27
C ALA A 61 16.07 7.61 -20.66
N LEU A 62 15.15 7.69 -19.70
CA LEU A 62 13.76 7.29 -19.91
C LEU A 62 13.17 8.11 -21.06
N GLU A 63 12.58 7.42 -22.04
CA GLU A 63 11.75 8.10 -23.03
C GLU A 63 10.63 8.85 -22.27
N PRO A 64 10.38 10.14 -22.53
CA PRO A 64 9.31 10.88 -21.86
C PRO A 64 7.94 10.32 -22.27
N VAL A 65 7.00 10.29 -21.31
CA VAL A 65 5.61 9.86 -21.58
C VAL A 65 5.06 10.66 -22.77
N PRO A 66 4.51 9.99 -23.80
CA PRO A 66 3.88 10.67 -24.93
C PRO A 66 2.85 11.69 -24.45
N LYS A 67 2.85 12.91 -25.00
CA LYS A 67 1.98 14.01 -24.55
C LYS A 67 0.49 13.63 -24.58
N GLU A 68 0.11 12.78 -25.53
CA GLU A 68 -1.24 12.23 -25.73
C GLU A 68 -1.71 11.32 -24.58
N ASN A 69 -0.81 10.53 -23.99
CA ASN A 69 -1.14 9.63 -22.89
C ASN A 69 -1.03 10.29 -21.51
N LYS A 70 -0.39 11.47 -21.45
CA LYS A 70 -0.13 12.17 -20.19
C LYS A 70 -1.42 12.45 -19.41
N LEU A 71 -2.48 12.92 -20.07
CA LEU A 71 -3.74 13.23 -19.39
C LEU A 71 -4.38 11.97 -18.78
N TRP A 72 -4.36 10.87 -19.52
CA TRP A 72 -4.90 9.57 -19.07
C TRP A 72 -4.11 9.00 -17.88
N VAL A 73 -2.78 9.09 -17.94
CA VAL A 73 -1.91 8.65 -16.83
C VAL A 73 -2.18 9.48 -15.58
N TRP A 74 -2.32 10.80 -15.71
CA TRP A 74 -2.62 11.70 -14.60
C TRP A 74 -4.01 11.45 -14.01
N PHE A 75 -4.99 11.16 -14.85
CA PHE A 75 -6.34 10.80 -14.40
C PHE A 75 -6.31 9.52 -13.54
N TRP A 76 -5.69 8.43 -14.01
CA TRP A 76 -5.60 7.19 -13.23
C TRP A 76 -4.76 7.34 -11.96
N GLN A 77 -3.65 8.10 -12.01
CA GLN A 77 -2.86 8.40 -10.82
C GLN A 77 -3.67 9.22 -9.81
N GLY A 78 -4.37 10.26 -10.26
CA GLY A 78 -5.23 11.09 -9.43
C GLY A 78 -6.36 10.28 -8.79
N LEU A 79 -7.01 9.40 -9.57
CA LEU A 79 -8.04 8.49 -9.07
C LEU A 79 -7.49 7.56 -7.98
N LEU A 80 -6.34 6.92 -8.24
CA LEU A 80 -5.72 6.00 -7.29
C LEU A 80 -5.30 6.71 -6.00
N ILE A 81 -4.65 7.88 -6.12
CA ILE A 81 -4.30 8.71 -4.95
C ILE A 81 -5.56 9.14 -4.19
N GLY A 82 -6.63 9.52 -4.89
CA GLY A 82 -7.91 9.88 -4.29
C GLY A 82 -8.51 8.74 -3.48
N VAL A 83 -8.54 7.53 -4.03
CA VAL A 83 -9.01 6.32 -3.31
C VAL A 83 -8.15 6.07 -2.07
N LEU A 84 -6.82 6.14 -2.19
CA LEU A 84 -5.91 5.94 -1.04
C LEU A 84 -6.13 6.96 0.08
N LEU A 85 -6.33 8.24 -0.27
CA LEU A 85 -6.62 9.29 0.70
C LEU A 85 -7.96 9.06 1.40
N LEU A 86 -8.99 8.68 0.65
CA LEU A 86 -10.31 8.38 1.21
C LEU A 86 -10.29 7.14 2.10
N ASP A 87 -9.55 6.10 1.71
CA ASP A 87 -9.35 4.90 2.54
C ASP A 87 -8.61 5.22 3.84
N MET A 88 -7.62 6.11 3.80
CA MET A 88 -6.95 6.57 5.00
C MET A 88 -7.93 7.23 5.98
N LEU A 89 -8.97 7.92 5.48
CA LEU A 89 -9.99 8.55 6.30
C LEU A 89 -10.92 7.55 7.01
N VAL A 90 -11.02 6.29 6.52
CA VAL A 90 -11.80 5.23 7.18
C VAL A 90 -11.32 4.99 8.61
N ILE A 91 -10.02 5.15 8.87
CA ILE A 91 -9.44 4.99 10.21
C ILE A 91 -10.08 5.96 11.23
N PHE A 92 -10.58 7.11 10.78
CA PHE A 92 -11.24 8.11 11.63
C PHE A 92 -12.77 7.92 11.73
N ARG A 93 -13.37 7.03 10.93
CA ARG A 93 -14.83 6.78 10.87
C ARG A 93 -15.29 5.65 11.80
N GLN A 94 -14.72 5.53 13.00
CA GLN A 94 -14.95 4.38 13.91
C GLN A 94 -16.29 4.41 14.68
N GLY A 95 -17.20 5.32 14.33
CA GLY A 95 -18.56 5.41 14.88
C GLY A 95 -19.65 5.09 13.85
N TYR A 96 -19.30 4.59 12.68
CA TYR A 96 -20.26 4.28 11.61
C TYR A 96 -20.46 2.76 11.45
N ILE A 97 -21.71 2.32 11.44
CA ILE A 97 -22.13 0.93 11.28
C ILE A 97 -22.89 0.80 9.95
N PRO A 98 -22.35 0.09 8.94
CA PRO A 98 -23.04 -0.12 7.68
C PRO A 98 -24.36 -0.90 7.83
N ALA A 99 -25.30 -0.66 6.92
CA ALA A 99 -26.52 -1.46 6.84
C ALA A 99 -26.23 -2.90 6.36
N ALA A 100 -26.99 -3.86 6.86
CA ALA A 100 -26.82 -5.28 6.55
C ALA A 100 -26.95 -5.56 5.04
N TRP A 101 -27.95 -4.97 4.38
CA TRP A 101 -28.14 -5.13 2.93
C TRP A 101 -26.92 -4.65 2.14
N TRP A 102 -26.20 -3.61 2.60
CA TRP A 102 -24.97 -3.17 1.95
C TRP A 102 -23.86 -4.21 2.14
N GLY A 103 -23.68 -4.64 3.39
CA GLY A 103 -22.67 -5.62 3.80
C GLY A 103 -22.74 -6.94 3.02
N GLU A 104 -23.94 -7.43 2.72
CA GLU A 104 -24.17 -8.66 1.95
C GLU A 104 -23.55 -8.60 0.53
N TRP A 105 -23.51 -7.41 -0.08
CA TRP A 105 -23.00 -7.25 -1.44
C TRP A 105 -21.55 -6.76 -1.50
N VAL A 106 -20.93 -6.40 -0.38
CA VAL A 106 -19.55 -5.85 -0.36
C VAL A 106 -18.57 -6.78 -1.05
N PHE A 107 -18.59 -8.07 -0.71
CA PHE A 107 -17.66 -9.05 -1.31
C PHE A 107 -17.84 -9.14 -2.83
N THR A 108 -19.09 -9.24 -3.30
CA THR A 108 -19.41 -9.32 -4.72
C THR A 108 -18.99 -8.04 -5.46
N GLN A 109 -19.26 -6.87 -4.89
CA GLN A 109 -18.85 -5.59 -5.46
C GLN A 109 -17.32 -5.50 -5.57
N VAL A 110 -16.59 -5.81 -4.49
CA VAL A 110 -15.12 -5.82 -4.48
C VAL A 110 -14.59 -6.75 -5.56
N LEU A 111 -15.14 -7.96 -5.69
CA LEU A 111 -14.73 -8.91 -6.71
C LEU A 111 -14.96 -8.38 -8.13
N VAL A 112 -16.17 -7.90 -8.43
CA VAL A 112 -16.55 -7.38 -9.76
C VAL A 112 -15.68 -6.19 -10.14
N TYR A 113 -15.51 -5.22 -9.25
CA TYR A 113 -14.67 -4.04 -9.51
C TYR A 113 -13.19 -4.42 -9.64
N THR A 114 -12.70 -5.39 -8.87
CA THR A 114 -11.33 -5.90 -9.01
C THR A 114 -11.12 -6.50 -10.40
N ILE A 115 -12.05 -7.33 -10.88
CA ILE A 115 -11.97 -7.93 -12.23
C ILE A 115 -12.00 -6.84 -13.29
N ALA A 116 -12.93 -5.88 -13.19
CA ALA A 116 -13.08 -4.79 -14.16
C ALA A 116 -11.82 -3.89 -14.22
N LEU A 117 -11.30 -3.46 -13.07
CA LEU A 117 -10.09 -2.63 -12.98
C LEU A 117 -8.86 -3.40 -13.44
N SER A 118 -8.75 -4.69 -13.11
CA SER A 118 -7.66 -5.55 -13.60
C SER A 118 -7.72 -5.69 -15.12
N GLY A 119 -8.91 -5.92 -15.69
CA GLY A 119 -9.11 -5.98 -17.13
C GLY A 119 -8.72 -4.67 -17.82
N ALA A 120 -9.15 -3.52 -17.26
CA ALA A 120 -8.77 -2.21 -17.76
C ALA A 120 -7.25 -1.97 -17.67
N PHE A 121 -6.62 -2.37 -16.57
CA PHE A 121 -5.17 -2.30 -16.40
C PHE A 121 -4.43 -3.15 -17.43
N TYR A 122 -4.81 -4.42 -17.62
CA TYR A 122 -4.19 -5.29 -18.62
C TYR A 122 -4.43 -4.81 -20.06
N ALA A 123 -5.61 -4.26 -20.36
CA ALA A 123 -5.90 -3.64 -21.65
C ALA A 123 -5.02 -2.40 -21.90
N PHE A 124 -4.81 -1.57 -20.85
CA PHE A 124 -3.92 -0.43 -20.92
C PHE A 124 -2.47 -0.85 -21.15
N VAL A 125 -1.96 -1.82 -20.36
CA VAL A 125 -0.59 -2.33 -20.51
C VAL A 125 -0.36 -2.98 -21.87
N SER A 126 -1.35 -3.69 -22.43
CA SER A 126 -1.21 -4.37 -23.72
C SER A 126 -1.26 -3.42 -24.91
N LYS A 127 -2.03 -2.32 -24.84
CA LYS A 127 -2.09 -1.31 -25.90
C LYS A 127 -0.97 -0.29 -25.82
N ASP A 128 -0.52 0.07 -24.62
CA ASP A 128 0.54 1.05 -24.43
C ASP A 128 1.92 0.39 -24.53
N ASN A 129 2.45 0.38 -25.76
CA ASN A 129 3.80 -0.12 -26.05
C ASN A 129 4.88 0.62 -25.26
N PHE A 130 4.66 1.89 -24.89
CA PHE A 130 5.61 2.68 -24.12
C PHE A 130 5.62 2.23 -22.65
N PHE A 131 4.45 2.08 -22.03
CA PHE A 131 4.37 1.63 -20.64
C PHE A 131 4.90 0.19 -20.49
N SER A 132 4.54 -0.72 -21.39
CA SER A 132 5.00 -2.12 -21.30
C SER A 132 6.51 -2.26 -21.55
N ARG A 133 7.08 -1.49 -22.49
CA ARG A 133 8.54 -1.46 -22.73
C ARG A 133 9.27 -0.91 -21.51
N ASN A 134 8.81 0.20 -20.95
CA ASN A 134 9.42 0.78 -19.75
C ASN A 134 9.28 -0.12 -18.52
N LEU A 135 8.14 -0.81 -18.33
CA LEU A 135 7.94 -1.75 -17.22
C LEU A 135 8.92 -2.94 -17.32
N LYS A 136 9.08 -3.51 -18.53
CA LYS A 136 10.01 -4.61 -18.80
C LYS A 136 11.47 -4.19 -18.66
N ARG A 137 11.81 -2.96 -19.08
CA ARG A 137 13.17 -2.40 -19.00
C ARG A 137 13.57 -2.05 -17.56
N ARG A 138 12.64 -1.51 -16.76
CA ARG A 138 12.92 -0.95 -15.43
C ARG A 138 12.82 -1.96 -14.29
N SER A 139 12.05 -3.03 -14.44
CA SER A 139 11.76 -3.97 -13.36
C SER A 139 12.19 -5.39 -13.72
N ARG A 140 13.24 -5.87 -13.05
CA ARG A 140 13.65 -7.30 -13.08
C ARG A 140 12.49 -8.24 -12.75
N SER A 141 11.50 -7.75 -11.99
CA SER A 141 10.31 -8.46 -11.55
C SER A 141 9.02 -7.92 -12.19
N TRP A 142 9.05 -7.41 -13.43
CA TRP A 142 7.85 -6.88 -14.10
C TRP A 142 6.65 -7.86 -14.12
N LYS A 143 6.93 -9.18 -14.17
CA LYS A 143 5.91 -10.24 -14.05
C LYS A 143 5.23 -10.22 -12.68
N PHE A 144 6.00 -10.00 -11.61
CA PHE A 144 5.48 -9.83 -10.26
C PHE A 144 4.62 -8.56 -10.16
N THR A 145 5.07 -7.45 -10.75
CA THR A 145 4.29 -6.20 -10.77
C THR A 145 2.92 -6.40 -11.42
N LEU A 146 2.86 -7.10 -12.57
CA LEU A 146 1.60 -7.40 -13.23
C LEU A 146 0.67 -8.28 -12.38
N ALA A 147 1.23 -9.30 -11.70
CA ALA A 147 0.45 -10.17 -10.84
C ALA A 147 -0.03 -9.50 -9.55
N PHE A 148 0.73 -8.52 -9.04
CA PHE A 148 0.47 -7.87 -7.75
C PHE A 148 -0.55 -6.72 -7.84
N VAL A 149 -0.64 -6.03 -8.98
CA VAL A 149 -1.58 -4.90 -9.16
C VAL A 149 -3.06 -5.27 -8.92
N PRO A 150 -3.59 -6.40 -9.41
CA PRO A 150 -4.94 -6.86 -9.06
C PRO A 150 -5.17 -7.01 -7.55
N LEU A 151 -4.15 -7.50 -6.85
CA LEU A 151 -4.21 -7.72 -5.40
C LEU A 151 -4.24 -6.38 -4.65
N LEU A 152 -3.52 -5.38 -5.14
CA LEU A 152 -3.62 -4.00 -4.64
C LEU A 152 -5.01 -3.43 -4.86
N PHE A 153 -5.63 -3.62 -6.04
CA PHE A 153 -7.00 -3.16 -6.26
C PHE A 153 -7.97 -3.78 -5.25
N ALA A 154 -7.92 -5.11 -5.04
CA ALA A 154 -8.78 -5.76 -4.07
C ALA A 154 -8.54 -5.23 -2.64
N MET A 155 -7.28 -5.04 -2.25
CA MET A 155 -6.90 -4.57 -0.92
C MET A 155 -7.45 -3.18 -0.59
N PHE A 156 -7.42 -2.25 -1.55
CA PHE A 156 -7.93 -0.88 -1.37
C PHE A 156 -9.43 -0.76 -1.62
N LEU A 157 -9.99 -1.54 -2.56
CA LEU A 157 -11.44 -1.52 -2.80
C LEU A 157 -12.27 -1.99 -1.61
N PHE A 158 -11.77 -2.94 -0.81
CA PHE A 158 -12.52 -3.46 0.32
C PHE A 158 -12.89 -2.39 1.36
N PRO A 159 -11.94 -1.66 2.00
CA PRO A 159 -12.29 -0.60 2.95
C PRO A 159 -13.11 0.52 2.30
N PHE A 160 -12.80 0.87 1.04
CA PHE A 160 -13.52 1.89 0.29
C PHE A 160 -15.01 1.55 0.15
N ILE A 161 -15.30 0.37 -0.37
CA ILE A 161 -16.68 -0.09 -0.61
C ILE A 161 -17.39 -0.37 0.72
N ASN A 162 -16.69 -0.98 1.69
CA ASN A 162 -17.32 -1.39 2.94
C ASN A 162 -17.64 -0.21 3.87
N TYR A 163 -16.84 0.87 3.85
CA TYR A 163 -16.97 1.97 4.79
C TYR A 163 -17.13 3.35 4.12
N VAL A 164 -16.34 3.69 3.11
CA VAL A 164 -16.35 5.05 2.52
C VAL A 164 -17.66 5.31 1.79
N ILE A 165 -18.06 4.42 0.88
CA ILE A 165 -19.30 4.57 0.10
C ILE A 165 -20.55 4.68 0.99
N PRO A 166 -20.81 3.75 1.92
CA PRO A 166 -22.02 3.83 2.73
C PRO A 166 -21.97 5.02 3.69
N ALA A 167 -20.80 5.36 4.24
CA ALA A 167 -20.67 6.56 5.07
C ALA A 167 -20.95 7.84 4.28
N ALA A 168 -20.43 7.97 3.06
CA ALA A 168 -20.74 9.10 2.19
C ALA A 168 -22.24 9.14 1.85
N GLY A 169 -22.83 8.01 1.47
CA GLY A 169 -24.27 7.89 1.22
C GLY A 169 -25.12 8.28 2.44
N HIS A 170 -24.64 7.98 3.65
CA HIS A 170 -25.28 8.36 4.90
C HIS A 170 -25.33 9.87 5.10
N GLU A 171 -24.25 10.61 4.79
CA GLU A 171 -24.21 12.09 4.89
C GLU A 171 -25.24 12.76 3.98
N PHE A 172 -25.55 12.14 2.83
CA PHE A 172 -26.51 12.68 1.86
C PHE A 172 -27.94 12.17 2.07
N ALA A 173 -28.16 11.22 2.98
CA ALA A 173 -29.46 10.63 3.22
C ALA A 173 -30.19 11.33 4.36
N THR A 174 -31.53 11.32 4.30
CA THR A 174 -32.36 11.65 5.46
C THR A 174 -32.14 10.61 6.55
N TYR A 175 -31.86 11.06 7.76
CA TYR A 175 -31.64 10.20 8.91
C TYR A 175 -32.66 10.48 10.01
N ASN A 176 -32.98 9.44 10.77
CA ASN A 176 -33.83 9.52 11.96
C ASN A 176 -33.03 9.08 13.19
N ARG A 177 -33.39 9.60 14.36
CA ARG A 177 -32.86 9.07 15.61
C ARG A 177 -33.30 7.62 15.76
N TYR A 178 -32.36 6.76 16.10
CA TYR A 178 -32.58 5.33 16.22
C TYR A 178 -31.80 4.78 17.40
N GLU A 179 -32.44 3.88 18.14
CA GLU A 179 -31.91 3.26 19.35
C GLU A 179 -32.18 1.77 19.25
N TYR A 180 -31.17 0.95 19.52
CA TYR A 180 -31.30 -0.50 19.51
C TYR A 180 -30.39 -1.14 20.53
N THR A 181 -30.73 -2.36 20.94
CA THR A 181 -29.91 -3.16 21.84
C THR A 181 -29.26 -4.31 21.08
N THR A 182 -27.97 -4.54 21.30
CA THR A 182 -27.23 -5.67 20.74
C THR A 182 -26.28 -6.26 21.78
N THR A 183 -25.68 -7.41 21.47
CA THR A 183 -24.63 -8.02 22.27
C THR A 183 -23.28 -7.41 21.92
N TYR A 184 -22.42 -7.28 22.93
CA TYR A 184 -21.08 -6.74 22.77
C TYR A 184 -19.99 -7.61 23.41
N LYS A 185 -18.77 -7.46 22.90
CA LYS A 185 -17.56 -8.01 23.49
C LYS A 185 -16.45 -6.96 23.54
N LEU A 186 -15.90 -6.72 24.72
CA LEU A 186 -14.78 -5.80 24.89
C LEU A 186 -13.51 -6.37 24.27
N LYS A 187 -12.79 -5.51 23.54
CA LYS A 187 -11.45 -5.80 23.05
C LYS A 187 -10.55 -4.59 23.25
N THR A 188 -9.25 -4.84 23.30
CA THR A 188 -8.24 -3.78 23.32
C THR A 188 -7.48 -3.72 22.00
N ARG A 189 -6.73 -2.62 21.84
CA ARG A 189 -5.64 -2.44 20.87
C ARG A 189 -6.07 -2.52 19.40
N ARG A 190 -6.51 -1.39 18.83
CA ARG A 190 -6.55 -1.13 17.38
C ARG A 190 -5.93 0.24 17.09
N LYS A 191 -5.29 0.41 15.93
CA LYS A 191 -4.77 1.72 15.49
C LYS A 191 -5.94 2.71 15.38
N GLY A 192 -5.82 3.85 16.06
CA GLY A 192 -6.89 4.88 16.13
C GLY A 192 -7.97 4.64 17.19
N CYS A 193 -7.97 3.49 17.88
CA CYS A 193 -8.98 3.16 18.89
C CYS A 193 -8.47 2.11 19.89
N HIS A 194 -8.04 2.56 21.07
CA HIS A 194 -7.41 1.70 22.06
C HIS A 194 -8.40 0.80 22.81
N TYR A 195 -9.57 1.34 23.12
CA TYR A 195 -10.64 0.67 23.87
C TYR A 195 -11.87 0.57 22.98
N ARG A 196 -12.40 -0.64 22.82
CA ARG A 196 -13.47 -0.89 21.87
C ARG A 196 -14.46 -1.95 22.35
N ALA A 197 -15.68 -1.83 21.88
CA ALA A 197 -16.71 -2.84 21.97
C ALA A 197 -17.03 -3.35 20.55
N ASP A 198 -16.81 -4.65 20.32
CA ASP A 198 -17.29 -5.33 19.11
C ASP A 198 -18.77 -5.67 19.30
N LEU A 199 -19.61 -5.20 18.39
CA LEU A 199 -21.05 -5.35 18.38
C LEU A 199 -21.45 -6.45 17.40
N ASP A 200 -22.36 -7.32 17.82
CA ASP A 200 -22.96 -8.30 16.92
C ASP A 200 -23.98 -7.64 15.97
N ALA A 201 -24.18 -8.26 14.81
CA ALA A 201 -25.16 -7.82 13.83
C ALA A 201 -26.58 -7.89 14.42
N ALA A 202 -27.32 -6.79 14.33
CA ALA A 202 -28.68 -6.67 14.86
C ALA A 202 -29.48 -5.61 14.09
N GLU A 203 -30.81 -5.72 14.08
CA GLU A 203 -31.72 -4.70 13.54
C GLU A 203 -31.45 -4.25 12.10
N GLY A 204 -30.95 -5.14 11.24
CA GLY A 204 -30.59 -4.83 9.86
C GLY A 204 -29.30 -4.01 9.72
N LEU A 205 -28.43 -4.04 10.72
CA LEU A 205 -27.07 -3.48 10.71
C LEU A 205 -26.03 -4.62 10.72
N THR A 206 -24.86 -4.38 10.14
CA THR A 206 -23.75 -5.35 10.18
C THR A 206 -23.08 -5.40 11.54
N SER A 207 -22.30 -6.47 11.79
CA SER A 207 -21.39 -6.48 12.93
C SER A 207 -20.34 -5.38 12.78
N SER A 208 -20.01 -4.72 13.89
CA SER A 208 -19.16 -3.54 13.85
C SER A 208 -18.36 -3.38 15.15
N THR A 209 -17.48 -2.39 15.18
CA THR A 209 -16.71 -2.05 16.36
C THR A 209 -16.93 -0.57 16.65
N ILE A 210 -17.32 -0.25 17.88
CA ILE A 210 -17.38 1.13 18.36
C ILE A 210 -16.21 1.43 19.30
N CYS A 211 -15.72 2.66 19.27
CA CYS A 211 -14.73 3.15 20.22
C CYS A 211 -15.39 3.60 21.50
N ILE A 212 -14.89 3.09 22.62
CA ILE A 212 -15.38 3.45 23.95
C ILE A 212 -14.29 4.16 24.74
N THR A 213 -14.68 4.89 25.78
CA THR A 213 -13.69 5.54 26.64
C THR A 213 -12.99 4.51 27.52
N LYS A 214 -11.79 4.85 28.02
CA LYS A 214 -11.11 3.99 29.01
C LYS A 214 -11.97 3.75 30.24
N ARG A 215 -12.66 4.79 30.70
CA ARG A 215 -13.55 4.72 31.87
C ARG A 215 -14.65 3.68 31.65
N ASP A 216 -15.30 3.71 30.49
CA ASP A 216 -16.38 2.78 30.17
C ASP A 216 -15.83 1.35 30.02
N TYR A 217 -14.67 1.20 29.36
CA TYR A 217 -13.98 -0.09 29.23
C TYR A 217 -13.65 -0.72 30.59
N ASP A 218 -13.18 0.08 31.54
CA ASP A 218 -12.81 -0.40 32.88
C ASP A 218 -14.06 -0.69 33.75
N SER A 219 -15.21 -0.06 33.47
CA SER A 219 -16.45 -0.24 34.24
C SER A 219 -17.39 -1.31 33.70
N MET A 220 -17.37 -1.56 32.39
CA MET A 220 -18.29 -2.47 31.71
C MET A 220 -17.85 -3.93 31.88
N ALA A 221 -18.81 -4.86 31.81
CA ALA A 221 -18.48 -6.29 31.78
C ALA A 221 -17.68 -6.66 30.51
N PRO A 222 -16.84 -7.71 30.53
CA PRO A 222 -16.09 -8.14 29.34
C PRO A 222 -16.97 -8.48 28.11
N SER A 223 -18.22 -8.84 28.35
CA SER A 223 -19.27 -9.07 27.35
C SER A 223 -20.64 -8.93 27.98
N GLY A 224 -21.62 -8.47 27.23
CA GLY A 224 -22.98 -8.28 27.72
C GLY A 224 -23.91 -7.73 26.66
N LYS A 225 -24.96 -7.02 27.07
CA LYS A 225 -25.84 -6.25 26.19
C LYS A 225 -25.51 -4.77 26.28
N ILE A 226 -25.58 -4.10 25.14
CA ILE A 226 -25.36 -2.66 25.03
C ILE A 226 -26.47 -2.06 24.19
N GLU A 227 -27.01 -0.96 24.68
CA GLU A 227 -27.92 -0.09 23.95
C GLU A 227 -27.07 0.93 23.19
N VAL A 228 -27.32 1.07 21.90
CA VAL A 228 -26.61 1.97 20.99
C VAL A 228 -27.61 2.92 20.39
N ALA A 229 -27.31 4.22 20.49
CA ALA A 229 -28.15 5.30 20.00
C ALA A 229 -27.39 6.14 18.95
N GLY A 230 -28.11 6.61 17.94
CA GLY A 230 -27.51 7.32 16.83
C GLY A 230 -28.49 7.84 15.80
N HIS A 231 -27.94 8.23 14.66
CA HIS A 231 -28.69 8.64 13.48
C HIS A 231 -28.65 7.52 12.44
N ARG A 232 -29.81 6.96 12.08
CA ARG A 232 -29.95 5.86 11.13
C ARG A 232 -30.47 6.38 9.79
N SER A 233 -29.85 5.94 8.71
CA SER A 233 -30.35 6.08 7.35
C SER A 233 -30.41 4.71 6.67
N MET A 234 -30.82 4.67 5.40
CA MET A 234 -30.77 3.44 4.61
C MET A 234 -29.36 2.86 4.51
N TRP A 235 -28.31 3.68 4.62
CA TRP A 235 -26.93 3.25 4.43
C TRP A 235 -26.32 2.62 5.68
N GLY A 236 -26.84 2.95 6.87
CA GLY A 236 -26.27 2.53 8.13
C GLY A 236 -26.63 3.47 9.28
N LEU A 237 -25.87 3.36 10.37
CA LEU A 237 -26.05 4.11 11.61
C LEU A 237 -24.76 4.84 11.98
N THR A 238 -24.86 6.14 12.25
CA THR A 238 -23.80 6.89 12.94
C THR A 238 -24.10 6.89 14.44
N VAL A 239 -23.22 6.25 15.22
CA VAL A 239 -23.34 6.10 16.68
C VAL A 239 -22.98 7.42 17.35
N THR A 240 -23.87 7.90 18.23
CA THR A 240 -23.67 9.12 19.01
C THR A 240 -23.60 8.85 20.51
N ALA A 241 -24.24 7.79 20.99
CA ALA A 241 -24.20 7.37 22.38
C ALA A 241 -24.34 5.86 22.53
N TYR A 242 -23.89 5.35 23.67
CA TYR A 242 -24.05 3.94 24.04
C TYR A 242 -24.19 3.81 25.56
N ARG A 243 -24.85 2.73 26.00
CA ARG A 243 -25.05 2.42 27.43
C ARG A 243 -25.10 0.91 27.64
N GLU A 244 -24.42 0.42 28.68
CA GLU A 244 -24.56 -0.97 29.10
C GLU A 244 -25.97 -1.25 29.64
N VAL A 245 -26.55 -2.37 29.21
CA VAL A 245 -27.85 -2.85 29.70
C VAL A 245 -27.59 -4.02 30.64
N PRO A 246 -28.16 -4.00 31.87
CA PRO A 246 -28.03 -5.09 32.83
C PRO A 246 -28.66 -6.41 32.36
#